data_AF-T5A715-F1
#
_entry.id   AF-T5A715-F1
#
_cell.length_a   1.000
_cell.length_b   1.000
_cell.length_c   1.000
_cell.angle_alpha   90.00
_cell.angle_beta   90.00
_cell.angle_gamma   90.00
#
_symmetry.space_group_name_H-M   'P 1'
#
loop_
_entity.id
_entity.type
_entity.pdbx_description
1 polymer ?
#
loop_
_entity_poly.entity_id
_entity_poly.type
_entity_poly.pdbx_seq_one_letter_code
_entity_poly.pdbx_strand_id
1 'polypeptide(L)'
;MDAVFDTVGGQTLARSCNTVKRDGIVVTVADPPPPWALGKEEHGELSRHADVRRVYFVVTSRGSTLSKVAALLEGGQVQPLPVKVFPAGDALDAWAYARKRGREAKAVIEFSAGA
;
A
#
# COMPACT_ATOMS: atom_id res chain seq x y z
N MET A 1 19.13 1.68 -1.73
CA MET A 1 17.93 1.85 -2.60
C MET A 1 17.61 3.33 -2.75
N ASP A 2 17.03 3.74 -3.87
CA ASP A 2 16.51 5.11 -4.03
C ASP A 2 15.17 5.30 -3.33
N ALA A 3 14.35 4.25 -3.30
CA ALA A 3 13.04 4.24 -2.66
C ALA A 3 12.75 2.90 -1.97
N VAL A 4 11.93 2.93 -0.92
CA VAL A 4 11.29 1.76 -0.30
C VAL A 4 9.79 2.03 -0.19
N PHE A 5 8.98 1.06 -0.64
CA PHE A 5 7.54 1.01 -0.38
C PHE A 5 7.27 -0.01 0.73
N ASP A 6 6.83 0.47 1.89
CA ASP A 6 6.50 -0.33 3.05
C ASP A 6 4.98 -0.55 3.17
N THR A 7 4.58 -1.82 3.28
CA THR A 7 3.20 -2.25 3.54
C THR A 7 3.08 -3.06 4.82
N VAL A 8 4.14 -3.12 5.64
CA VAL A 8 4.24 -3.96 6.83
C VAL A 8 4.20 -3.11 8.10
N GLY A 9 4.88 -1.96 8.10
CA GLY A 9 4.90 -1.06 9.24
C GLY A 9 5.80 -1.52 10.39
N GLY A 10 5.60 -0.91 11.56
CA GLY A 10 6.29 -1.26 12.81
C GLY A 10 7.82 -1.26 12.68
N GLN A 11 8.47 -2.32 13.19
CA GLN A 11 9.93 -2.44 13.13
C GLN A 11 10.48 -2.60 11.70
N THR A 12 9.68 -3.11 10.75
CA THR A 12 10.11 -3.22 9.35
C THR A 12 10.30 -1.82 8.77
N LEU A 13 9.32 -0.93 8.98
CA LEU A 13 9.42 0.47 8.60
C LEU A 13 10.63 1.16 9.24
N ALA A 14 10.86 0.90 10.54
CA ALA A 14 12.01 1.49 11.25
C ALA A 14 13.36 1.12 10.61
N ARG A 15 13.51 -0.14 10.20
CA ARG A 15 14.71 -0.62 9.53
C ARG A 15 14.79 -0.23 8.05
N SER A 16 13.68 0.12 7.40
CA SER A 16 13.69 0.53 5.98
C SER A 16 14.56 1.75 5.73
N CYS A 17 14.68 2.66 6.70
CA CYS A 17 15.58 3.81 6.58
C CYS A 17 17.06 3.43 6.46
N ASN A 18 17.47 2.27 7.01
CA ASN A 18 18.84 1.78 6.91
C ASN A 18 19.20 1.27 5.50
N THR A 19 18.22 1.11 4.59
CA THR A 19 18.44 0.52 3.26
C THR A 19 18.35 1.54 2.12
N VAL A 20 17.86 2.75 2.40
CA VAL A 20 17.78 3.85 1.44
C VAL A 20 19.01 4.75 1.51
N LYS A 21 19.31 5.44 0.40
CA LYS A 21 20.33 6.49 0.35
C LYS A 21 19.95 7.65 1.28
N ARG A 22 20.91 8.52 1.63
CA ARG A 22 20.69 9.66 2.55
C ARG A 22 19.54 10.58 2.09
N ASP A 23 19.36 10.77 0.80
CA ASP A 23 18.30 11.58 0.15
C ASP A 23 17.16 10.73 -0.45
N GLY A 24 17.19 9.42 -0.18
CA GLY A 24 16.20 8.47 -0.62
C GLY A 24 14.83 8.69 0.03
N ILE A 25 13.84 7.90 -0.41
CA ILE A 25 12.47 8.02 0.07
C ILE A 25 11.94 6.71 0.65
N VAL A 26 11.28 6.80 1.81
CA VAL A 26 10.47 5.72 2.36
C VAL A 26 9.00 6.14 2.28
N VAL A 27 8.22 5.37 1.53
CA VAL A 27 6.77 5.53 1.42
C VAL A 27 6.12 4.39 2.19
N THR A 28 5.25 4.70 3.14
CA THR A 28 4.51 3.67 3.89
C THR A 28 3.00 3.87 3.76
N VAL A 29 2.29 2.77 3.61
CA VAL A 29 0.82 2.66 3.65
C VAL A 29 0.36 1.75 4.79
N ALA A 30 1.26 1.43 5.72
CA ALA A 30 0.97 0.51 6.80
C ALA A 30 -0.02 1.10 7.82
N ASP A 31 -0.78 0.21 8.45
CA ASP A 31 -1.65 0.52 9.59
C ASP A 31 -1.05 -0.15 10.85
N PRO A 32 -1.00 0.54 12.01
CA PRO A 32 -1.40 1.93 12.23
C PRO A 32 -0.46 2.95 11.54
N PRO A 33 -0.94 4.18 11.26
CA PRO A 33 -0.08 5.27 10.80
C PRO A 33 1.10 5.47 11.75
N PRO A 34 2.32 5.71 11.24
CA PRO A 34 3.45 5.98 12.12
C PRO A 34 3.32 7.36 12.80
N PRO A 35 3.95 7.58 13.97
CA PRO A 35 3.75 8.79 14.77
C PRO A 35 3.93 10.12 14.00
N TRP A 36 4.97 10.22 13.17
CA TRP A 36 5.27 11.41 12.36
C TRP A 36 4.20 11.74 11.33
N ALA A 37 3.47 10.73 10.83
CA ALA A 37 2.35 10.95 9.92
C ALA A 37 1.21 11.71 10.60
N LEU A 38 1.14 11.65 11.92
CA LEU A 38 0.16 12.33 12.77
C LEU A 38 0.75 13.58 13.43
N GLY A 39 1.92 14.06 12.99
CA GLY A 39 2.61 15.22 13.56
C GLY A 39 3.18 14.98 14.96
N LYS A 40 3.32 13.72 15.39
CA LYS A 40 3.93 13.38 16.68
C LYS A 40 5.43 13.12 16.51
N GLU A 41 6.19 13.39 17.58
CA GLU A 41 7.62 13.11 17.59
C GLU A 41 7.91 11.62 17.41
N GLU A 42 8.82 11.34 16.50
CA GLU A 42 9.30 10.00 16.24
C GLU A 42 10.61 9.76 16.99
N HIS A 43 10.70 8.61 17.64
CA HIS A 43 11.84 8.20 18.47
C HIS A 43 12.48 6.93 17.88
N GLY A 44 13.79 6.75 18.10
CA GLY A 44 14.50 5.52 17.73
C GLY A 44 15.26 5.59 16.41
N GLU A 45 15.37 4.47 15.69
CA GLU A 45 16.17 4.36 14.46
C GLU A 45 15.73 5.35 13.38
N LEU A 46 14.43 5.63 13.30
CA LEU A 46 13.86 6.57 12.33
C LEU A 46 14.39 7.99 12.58
N SER A 47 14.59 8.42 13.82
CA SER A 47 15.10 9.76 14.14
C SER A 47 16.57 9.96 13.71
N ARG A 48 17.32 8.87 13.48
CA ARG A 48 18.74 8.92 13.08
C ARG A 48 18.95 9.25 11.59
N HIS A 49 17.88 9.18 10.79
CA HIS A 49 17.92 9.36 9.35
C HIS A 49 17.16 10.62 8.93
N ALA A 50 17.55 11.77 9.46
CA ALA A 50 16.88 13.05 9.24
C ALA A 50 16.80 13.45 7.75
N ASP A 51 17.80 13.06 6.96
CA ASP A 51 17.88 13.42 5.53
C ASP A 51 16.95 12.57 4.64
N VAL A 52 16.48 11.42 5.15
CA VAL A 52 15.61 10.51 4.39
C VAL A 52 14.20 11.09 4.32
N ARG A 53 13.69 11.23 3.10
CA ARG A 53 12.32 11.70 2.86
C ARG A 53 11.32 10.61 3.25
N ARG A 54 10.26 11.00 3.96
CA ARG A 54 9.23 10.09 4.45
C ARG A 54 7.86 10.54 3.97
N VAL A 55 7.07 9.59 3.48
CA VAL A 55 5.71 9.83 3.02
C VAL A 55 4.80 8.77 3.62
N TYR A 56 3.81 9.21 4.40
CA TYR A 56 2.71 8.37 4.81
C TYR A 56 1.60 8.61 3.82
N PHE A 57 1.35 7.62 2.99
CA PHE A 57 0.48 7.83 1.85
C PHE A 57 -0.97 7.60 2.24
N VAL A 58 -1.70 8.72 2.39
CA VAL A 58 -3.16 8.76 2.37
C VAL A 58 -3.60 9.06 0.93
N VAL A 59 -4.48 8.22 0.38
CA VAL A 59 -4.89 8.23 -1.04
C VAL A 59 -5.54 9.57 -1.41
N THR A 60 -5.06 10.22 -2.48
CA THR A 60 -5.77 11.32 -3.15
C THR A 60 -6.29 10.83 -4.51
N SER A 61 -7.60 10.84 -4.71
CA SER A 61 -8.20 10.49 -6.00
C SER A 61 -7.92 11.58 -7.04
N ARG A 62 -7.32 11.21 -8.17
CA ARG A 62 -7.08 12.10 -9.31
C ARG A 62 -7.40 11.38 -10.60
N GLY A 63 -8.34 11.92 -11.39
CA GLY A 63 -8.77 11.32 -12.66
C GLY A 63 -7.61 11.15 -13.65
N SER A 64 -6.70 12.12 -13.73
CA SER A 64 -5.52 12.05 -14.60
C SER A 64 -4.55 10.91 -14.25
N THR A 65 -4.43 10.56 -12.95
CA THR A 65 -3.66 9.39 -12.52
C THR A 65 -4.35 8.10 -12.93
N LEU A 66 -5.67 8.01 -12.74
CA LEU A 66 -6.45 6.84 -13.15
C LEU A 66 -6.39 6.60 -14.66
N SER A 67 -6.48 7.65 -15.48
CA SER A 67 -6.35 7.53 -16.94
C SER A 67 -4.98 6.99 -17.37
N LYS A 68 -3.90 7.40 -16.69
CA LYS A 68 -2.56 6.86 -16.96
C LYS A 68 -2.47 5.37 -16.60
N VAL A 69 -3.05 4.97 -15.47
CA VAL A 69 -3.09 3.55 -15.07
C VAL A 69 -3.92 2.73 -16.06
N ALA A 70 -5.06 3.24 -16.53
CA ALA A 70 -5.88 2.58 -17.54
C ALA A 70 -5.08 2.33 -18.84
N ALA A 71 -4.37 3.33 -19.35
CA ALA A 71 -3.53 3.16 -20.54
C ALA A 71 -2.43 2.10 -20.35
N LEU A 72 -1.84 1.99 -19.15
CA LEU A 72 -0.85 0.94 -18.85
C LEU A 72 -1.47 -0.46 -18.79
N LEU A 73 -2.72 -0.58 -18.34
CA LEU A 73 -3.47 -1.84 -18.34
C LEU A 73 -3.84 -2.25 -19.77
N GLU A 74 -4.37 -1.32 -20.56
CA GLU A 74 -4.74 -1.53 -21.97
C GLU A 74 -3.53 -1.88 -22.83
N GLY A 75 -2.38 -1.24 -22.58
CA GLY A 75 -1.11 -1.54 -23.24
C GLY A 75 -0.42 -2.81 -22.75
N GLY A 76 -0.96 -3.51 -21.74
CA GLY A 76 -0.40 -4.74 -21.18
C GLY A 76 0.91 -4.56 -20.38
N GLN A 77 1.34 -3.31 -20.16
CA GLN A 77 2.53 -2.98 -19.37
C GLN A 77 2.31 -3.23 -17.88
N VAL A 78 1.06 -3.13 -17.43
CA VAL A 78 0.60 -3.56 -16.12
C VAL A 78 -0.44 -4.64 -16.33
N GLN A 79 -0.24 -5.79 -15.69
CA GLN A 79 -1.21 -6.89 -15.73
C GLN A 79 -1.95 -6.96 -14.39
N PRO A 80 -3.29 -7.11 -14.40
CA PRO A 80 -4.05 -7.34 -13.17
C PRO A 80 -3.56 -8.60 -12.44
N LEU A 81 -3.60 -8.56 -11.12
CA LEU A 81 -3.39 -9.76 -10.30
C LEU A 81 -4.55 -10.75 -10.52
N PRO A 82 -4.33 -12.06 -10.34
CA PRO A 82 -5.42 -13.03 -10.22
C PRO A 82 -6.46 -12.55 -9.20
N VAL A 83 -7.74 -12.76 -9.51
CA VAL A 83 -8.85 -12.37 -8.65
C VAL A 83 -9.62 -13.60 -8.18
N LYS A 84 -10.05 -13.58 -6.91
CA LYS A 84 -11.04 -14.51 -6.39
C LYS A 84 -12.31 -13.71 -6.10
N VAL A 85 -13.36 -14.03 -6.83
CA VAL A 85 -14.66 -13.34 -6.73
C VAL A 85 -15.51 -14.00 -5.66
N PHE A 86 -16.16 -13.18 -4.85
CA PHE A 86 -17.11 -13.58 -3.82
C PHE A 86 -18.44 -12.85 -4.08
N PRO A 87 -19.60 -13.52 -4.01
CA PRO A 87 -20.89 -12.85 -4.00
C PRO A 87 -20.98 -11.84 -2.86
N ALA A 88 -21.80 -10.79 -3.02
CA ALA A 88 -22.05 -9.81 -1.95
C ALA A 88 -22.50 -10.44 -0.62
N GLY A 89 -23.25 -11.55 -0.65
CA GLY A 89 -23.66 -12.30 0.54
C GLY A 89 -22.49 -12.93 1.33
N ASP A 90 -21.36 -13.15 0.67
CA ASP A 90 -20.18 -13.82 1.22
C ASP A 90 -19.08 -12.82 1.61
N ALA A 91 -19.44 -11.56 1.90
CA ALA A 91 -18.50 -10.50 2.21
C ALA A 91 -17.58 -10.84 3.42
N LEU A 92 -18.08 -11.58 4.39
CA LEU A 92 -17.28 -12.04 5.54
C LEU A 92 -16.22 -13.06 5.13
N ASP A 93 -16.55 -13.98 4.22
CA ASP A 93 -15.60 -14.94 3.67
C ASP A 93 -14.57 -14.27 2.76
N ALA A 94 -15.01 -13.27 1.99
CA ALA A 94 -14.12 -12.43 1.20
C ALA A 94 -13.09 -11.72 2.08
N TRP A 95 -13.52 -11.16 3.22
CA TRP A 95 -12.63 -10.55 4.20
C TRP A 95 -11.70 -11.57 4.86
N ALA A 96 -12.23 -12.71 5.29
CA ALA A 96 -11.46 -13.79 5.89
C ALA A 96 -10.39 -14.34 4.93
N TYR A 97 -10.67 -14.39 3.63
CA TYR A 97 -9.69 -14.69 2.59
C TYR A 97 -8.67 -13.56 2.43
N ALA A 98 -9.12 -12.31 2.33
CA ALA A 98 -8.27 -11.15 2.10
C ALA A 98 -7.21 -10.97 3.20
N ARG A 99 -7.54 -11.26 4.47
CA ARG A 99 -6.59 -11.14 5.59
C ARG A 99 -5.53 -12.25 5.65
N LYS A 100 -5.64 -13.32 4.87
CA LYS A 100 -4.65 -14.41 4.88
C LYS A 100 -3.32 -13.92 4.31
N ARG A 101 -2.22 -14.22 5.00
CA ARG A 101 -0.88 -14.09 4.43
C ARG A 101 -0.68 -15.11 3.32
N GLY A 102 0.08 -14.74 2.29
CA GLY A 102 0.38 -15.63 1.16
C GLY A 102 -0.82 -15.96 0.28
N ARG A 103 -1.91 -15.17 0.32
CA ARG A 103 -3.03 -15.36 -0.61
C ARG A 103 -2.56 -15.18 -2.06
N GLU A 104 -3.07 -16.04 -2.94
CA GLU A 104 -2.66 -16.09 -4.35
C GLU A 104 -3.43 -15.11 -5.24
N ALA A 105 -4.56 -14.58 -4.76
CA ALA A 105 -5.42 -13.68 -5.52
C ALA A 105 -5.92 -12.49 -4.68
N LYS A 106 -6.38 -11.47 -5.39
CA LYS A 106 -7.13 -10.35 -4.83
C LYS A 106 -8.58 -10.80 -4.59
N ALA A 107 -9.09 -10.66 -3.37
CA ALA A 107 -10.52 -10.79 -3.11
C ALA A 107 -11.28 -9.62 -3.77
N VAL A 108 -12.32 -9.97 -4.52
CA VAL A 108 -13.28 -9.03 -5.12
C VAL A 108 -14.66 -9.44 -4.67
N ILE A 109 -15.46 -8.47 -4.23
CA ILE A 109 -16.88 -8.69 -3.94
C ILE A 109 -17.66 -8.23 -5.17
N GLU A 110 -18.42 -9.16 -5.74
CA GLU A 110 -19.32 -8.87 -6.85
C GLU A 110 -20.69 -8.47 -6.29
N PHE A 111 -21.08 -7.23 -6.59
CA PHE A 111 -22.44 -6.77 -6.43
C PHE A 111 -23.14 -7.03 -7.75
N SER A 112 -24.21 -7.82 -7.75
CA SER A 112 -25.03 -7.97 -8.95
C SER A 112 -25.52 -6.58 -9.37
N ALA A 113 -25.35 -6.25 -10.65
CA ALA A 113 -26.12 -5.17 -11.23
C ALA A 113 -27.59 -5.54 -11.04
N GLY A 114 -28.39 -4.66 -10.43
CA GLY A 114 -29.84 -4.83 -10.41
C GLY A 114 -30.34 -5.07 -11.84
N ALA A 115 -31.24 -6.05 -11.97
CA ALA A 115 -31.93 -6.34 -13.22
C ALA A 115 -32.72 -5.13 -13.74
#